data_AF-F2R9D4-F1
#
_entry.id   AF-F2R9D4-F1
#
_cell.length_a   1.000
_cell.length_b   1.000
_cell.length_c   1.000
_cell.angle_alpha   90.00
_cell.angle_beta   90.00
_cell.angle_gamma   90.00
#
_symmetry.space_group_name_H-M   'P 1'
#
loop_
_entity.id
_entity.type
_entity.pdbx_description
1 polymer ?
#
loop_
_entity_poly.entity_id
_entity_poly.type
_entity_poly.pdbx_seq_one_letter_code
_entity_poly.pdbx_strand_id
1 'polypeptide(L)'
;MSPSPTAIRKTVEAYLGRHPGERDALAGLLAALDRPVDLTARTTRPGHVTCSAVVIDRQGRVLHIRHRATGGHILTPGGHIEPGDRTLLAAALREVSEEAGIAPGALCLTRQLLGSPIDIDVHDIDANPSKGEPAHCHYDFRYVFYLAGEEPPTIVLQDAEVSGAQWLPQPEVTSPTLRAKLIAAGLDGRPEPVNASALIHNGAGRYLLHLRDHKPGVIWQSGAFALLGGGRTHDDQSLEGTLLRELSEEVPDLRLEDVKPYAVEAATSIDGLSVPVQVFTGRWGGNTDRLRLHEGVLVRWFTPDELDRLRLSPATRDLIRQHAAENPPDTGSAVAPAVWDGGSRTVLNGVGVHLHLEDAEGRVLLGLRHPESKYAGDTWHYLAGRCEQESALSCLVREAWEEAGLVIDPADVELAHVVHVVDAPGSLPLMQLVFRARRWEGTPEVRETDKCLDWQWWPRHELPDRLVSYTRTAITAISEGRAYSQLGWPPAARTAPPTVPTAAGTDDAQHDRSLGGDAS
;
A
#
# COMPACT_ATOMS: atom_id res chain seq x y z
N MET A 1 3.98 0.24 24.16
CA MET A 1 4.44 -1.11 24.59
C MET A 1 5.94 -1.10 24.44
N SER A 2 6.65 -1.45 25.51
CA SER A 2 8.11 -1.55 25.52
C SER A 2 8.62 -2.60 24.53
N PRO A 3 9.89 -2.53 24.09
CA PRO A 3 10.46 -3.45 23.11
C PRO A 3 10.41 -4.90 23.60
N SER A 4 9.98 -5.82 22.74
CA SER A 4 9.88 -7.24 23.11
C SER A 4 11.27 -7.91 23.18
N PRO A 5 11.46 -8.96 23.99
CA PRO A 5 12.70 -9.73 24.01
C PRO A 5 13.12 -10.26 22.63
N THR A 6 12.16 -10.63 21.79
CA THR A 6 12.40 -11.06 20.39
C THR A 6 12.96 -9.92 19.54
N ALA A 7 12.47 -8.69 19.70
CA ALA A 7 13.00 -7.53 18.99
C ALA A 7 14.44 -7.23 19.44
N ILE A 8 14.70 -7.25 20.76
CA ILE A 8 16.04 -7.05 21.32
C ILE A 8 17.01 -8.12 20.80
N ARG A 9 16.61 -9.40 20.79
CA ARG A 9 17.41 -10.50 20.24
C ARG A 9 17.78 -10.26 18.78
N LYS A 10 16.80 -9.88 17.94
CA LYS A 10 17.04 -9.58 16.52
C LYS A 10 18.07 -8.46 16.35
N THR A 11 18.00 -7.42 17.17
CA THR A 11 18.98 -6.32 17.17
C THR A 11 20.38 -6.82 17.56
N VAL A 12 20.51 -7.64 18.60
CA VAL A 12 21.79 -8.21 19.04
C VAL A 12 22.39 -9.14 17.98
N GLU A 13 21.58 -10.00 17.36
CA GLU A 13 22.04 -10.91 16.31
C GLU A 13 22.54 -10.15 15.07
N ALA A 14 21.80 -9.13 14.63
CA ALA A 14 22.22 -8.27 13.53
C ALA A 14 23.51 -7.49 13.87
N TYR A 15 23.65 -7.05 15.12
CA TYR A 15 24.86 -6.42 15.62
C TYR A 15 26.06 -7.38 15.60
N LEU A 16 25.90 -8.60 16.12
CA LEU A 16 26.95 -9.62 16.14
C LEU A 16 27.33 -10.12 14.74
N GLY A 17 26.42 -10.01 13.76
CA GLY A 17 26.76 -10.23 12.35
C GLY A 17 27.82 -9.26 11.83
N ARG A 18 27.80 -8.00 12.30
CA ARG A 18 28.80 -6.96 11.97
C ARG A 18 30.01 -6.98 12.90
N HIS A 19 29.84 -7.42 14.14
CA HIS A 19 30.88 -7.46 15.18
C HIS A 19 31.03 -8.86 15.79
N PRO A 20 31.42 -9.89 15.00
CA PRO A 20 31.42 -11.28 15.46
C PRO A 20 32.39 -11.53 16.64
N GLY A 21 33.47 -10.74 16.75
CA GLY A 21 34.44 -10.83 17.85
C GLY A 21 33.92 -10.40 19.21
N GLU A 22 32.72 -9.80 19.29
CA GLU A 22 32.14 -9.31 20.55
C GLU A 22 31.14 -10.29 21.18
N ARG A 23 30.98 -11.47 20.59
CA ARG A 23 30.03 -12.47 21.08
C ARG A 23 30.30 -12.88 22.53
N ASP A 24 31.56 -13.07 22.90
CA ASP A 24 31.94 -13.46 24.26
C ASP A 24 31.67 -12.33 25.27
N ALA A 25 31.91 -11.07 24.86
CA ALA A 25 31.60 -9.91 25.69
C ALA A 25 30.08 -9.76 25.93
N LEU A 26 29.25 -10.15 24.96
CA LEU A 26 27.79 -10.12 25.05
C LEU A 26 27.18 -11.43 25.59
N ALA A 27 27.97 -12.40 26.06
CA ALA A 27 27.47 -13.69 26.54
C ALA A 27 26.44 -13.54 27.67
N GLY A 28 26.64 -12.56 28.57
CA GLY A 28 25.69 -12.25 29.65
C GLY A 28 24.32 -11.80 29.13
N LEU A 29 24.31 -10.91 28.13
CA LEU A 29 23.08 -10.43 27.48
C LEU A 29 22.36 -11.56 26.74
N LEU A 30 23.10 -12.39 25.99
CA LEU A 30 22.55 -13.53 25.27
C LEU A 30 21.89 -14.53 26.22
N ALA A 31 22.58 -14.88 27.32
CA ALA A 31 22.03 -15.76 28.35
C ALA A 31 20.80 -15.15 29.04
N ALA A 32 20.77 -13.83 29.22
CA ALA A 32 19.62 -13.14 29.80
C ALA A 32 18.41 -13.14 28.85
N LEU A 33 18.63 -13.02 27.54
CA LEU A 33 17.59 -13.11 26.49
C LEU A 33 16.97 -14.50 26.38
N ASP A 34 17.65 -15.56 26.83
CA ASP A 34 17.14 -16.94 26.86
C ASP A 34 16.21 -17.21 28.06
N ARG A 35 16.11 -16.25 28.99
CA ARG A 35 15.26 -16.36 30.19
C ARG A 35 13.94 -15.61 29.98
N PRO A 36 12.83 -16.06 30.61
CA PRO A 36 11.55 -15.36 30.55
C PRO A 36 11.54 -14.16 31.51
N VAL A 37 12.43 -13.19 31.27
CA VAL A 37 12.56 -11.97 32.07
C VAL A 37 12.39 -10.73 31.18
N ASP A 38 11.90 -9.65 31.76
CA ASP A 38 11.83 -8.36 31.08
C ASP A 38 13.18 -7.64 31.21
N LEU A 39 13.98 -7.66 30.15
CA LEU A 39 15.28 -6.99 30.12
C LEU A 39 15.19 -5.48 30.02
N THR A 40 14.01 -4.91 29.81
CA THR A 40 13.81 -3.45 29.79
C THR A 40 13.53 -2.90 31.19
N ALA A 41 13.17 -3.76 32.14
CA ALA A 41 12.91 -3.36 33.51
C ALA A 41 14.21 -3.08 34.28
N ARG A 42 14.30 -1.87 34.87
CA ARG A 42 15.40 -1.45 35.76
C ARG A 42 15.64 -2.36 36.96
N THR A 43 14.66 -3.17 37.34
CA THR A 43 14.75 -4.14 38.44
C THR A 43 15.36 -5.48 38.02
N THR A 44 15.56 -5.72 36.73
CA THR A 44 16.09 -6.99 36.22
C THR A 44 17.58 -7.12 36.53
N ARG A 45 17.97 -8.33 36.94
CA ARG A 45 19.30 -8.68 37.44
C ARG A 45 19.80 -9.98 36.79
N PRO A 46 21.13 -10.17 36.61
CA PRO A 46 22.21 -9.28 37.04
C PRO A 46 22.41 -8.03 36.16
N GLY A 47 21.70 -7.91 35.04
CA GLY A 47 21.74 -6.70 34.22
C GLY A 47 20.48 -6.52 33.37
N HIS A 48 20.36 -5.33 32.78
CA HIS A 48 19.22 -4.91 31.97
C HIS A 48 19.67 -3.94 30.87
N VAL A 49 18.78 -3.67 29.92
CA VAL A 49 19.05 -2.88 28.72
C VAL A 49 18.89 -1.39 29.01
N THR A 50 19.85 -0.60 28.55
CA THR A 50 19.79 0.86 28.44
C THR A 50 20.04 1.28 27.00
N CYS A 51 19.75 2.54 26.68
CA CYS A 51 19.98 3.08 25.35
C CYS A 51 20.64 4.44 25.44
N SER A 52 21.62 4.66 24.57
CA SER A 52 22.35 5.91 24.45
C SER A 52 22.35 6.40 23.01
N ALA A 53 22.49 7.71 22.84
CA ALA A 53 22.48 8.35 21.55
C ALA A 53 23.78 9.10 21.28
N VAL A 54 24.40 8.74 20.16
CA VAL A 54 25.59 9.37 19.62
C VAL A 54 25.13 10.39 18.58
N VAL A 55 24.97 11.64 18.99
CA VAL A 55 24.59 12.73 18.07
C VAL A 55 25.84 13.35 17.46
N ILE A 56 25.89 13.42 16.13
CA ILE A 56 27.03 13.95 15.37
C ILE A 56 26.62 15.21 14.60
N ASP A 57 27.43 16.26 14.70
CA ASP A 57 27.23 17.51 13.96
C ASP A 57 27.91 17.51 12.58
N ARG A 58 27.71 18.59 11.80
CA ARG A 58 28.31 18.75 10.45
C ARG A 58 29.84 18.81 10.43
N GLN A 59 30.48 18.96 11.60
CA GLN A 59 31.94 18.94 11.74
C GLN A 59 32.46 17.57 12.17
N GLY A 60 31.57 16.57 12.28
CA GLY A 60 31.90 15.22 12.73
C GLY A 60 32.14 15.13 14.23
N ARG A 61 31.76 16.13 15.03
CA ARG A 61 31.90 16.10 16.50
C ARG A 61 30.71 15.39 17.12
N VAL A 62 30.95 14.72 18.25
CA VAL A 62 29.97 13.94 19.01
C VAL A 62 29.53 14.70 20.26
N LEU A 63 28.22 14.83 20.45
CA LEU A 63 27.66 15.41 21.66
C LEU A 63 27.93 14.51 22.87
N HIS A 64 28.47 15.10 23.93
CA HIS A 64 28.58 14.49 25.24
C HIS A 64 27.96 15.40 26.29
N ILE A 65 27.38 14.79 27.31
CA ILE A 65 26.82 15.43 28.49
C ILE A 65 27.63 15.05 29.73
N ARG A 66 27.60 15.92 30.73
CA ARG A 66 28.18 15.67 32.05
C ARG A 66 27.09 15.20 33.00
N HIS A 67 26.96 13.89 33.16
CA HIS A 67 25.90 13.29 33.96
C HIS A 67 26.23 13.36 35.46
N ARG A 68 25.30 13.87 36.26
CA ARG A 68 25.49 14.11 37.69
C ARG A 68 25.51 12.81 38.48
N ALA A 69 24.62 11.87 38.14
CA ALA A 69 24.45 10.65 38.93
C ALA A 69 25.60 9.66 38.77
N THR A 70 26.42 9.82 37.73
CA THR A 70 27.63 9.01 37.52
C THR A 70 28.83 9.57 38.28
N GLY A 71 28.75 10.76 38.90
CA GLY A 71 29.91 11.43 39.50
C GLY A 71 30.58 12.43 38.54
N GLY A 72 29.87 12.87 37.50
CA GLY A 72 30.35 13.88 36.55
C GLY A 72 31.12 13.33 35.36
N HIS A 73 30.95 12.05 35.03
CA HIS A 73 31.54 11.48 33.82
C HIS A 73 30.94 12.12 32.57
N ILE A 74 31.77 12.18 31.52
CA ILE A 74 31.41 12.69 30.21
C ILE A 74 30.98 11.49 29.36
N LEU A 75 29.69 11.42 29.05
CA LEU A 75 29.05 10.31 28.35
C LEU A 75 28.15 10.87 27.24
N THR A 76 27.73 10.03 26.30
CA THR A 76 26.64 10.36 25.39
C THR A 76 25.31 10.42 26.16
N PRO A 77 24.32 11.21 25.73
CA PRO A 77 22.98 11.16 26.31
C PRO A 77 22.41 9.75 26.29
N GLY A 78 21.74 9.32 27.35
CA GLY A 78 21.24 7.95 27.45
C GLY A 78 20.73 7.55 28.82
N GLY A 79 19.87 6.53 28.82
CA GLY A 79 19.15 6.11 30.02
C GLY A 79 18.38 4.80 29.85
N HIS A 80 17.42 4.58 30.74
CA HIS A 80 16.65 3.34 30.81
C HIS A 80 15.51 3.35 29.79
N ILE A 81 14.99 2.17 29.46
CA ILE A 81 13.79 2.07 28.63
C ILE A 81 12.55 2.39 29.46
N GLU A 82 11.64 3.20 28.93
CA GLU A 82 10.37 3.56 29.55
C GLU A 82 9.17 2.83 28.91
N PRO A 83 8.01 2.73 29.60
CA PRO A 83 6.80 2.09 29.06
C PRO A 83 6.29 2.66 27.72
N GLY A 84 6.62 3.93 27.45
CA GLY A 84 6.28 4.64 26.21
C GLY A 84 7.19 4.31 25.02
N ASP A 85 8.39 3.79 25.27
CA ASP A 85 9.39 3.56 24.23
C ASP A 85 9.01 2.34 23.39
N ARG A 86 8.65 2.56 22.11
CA ARG A 86 8.26 1.45 21.21
C ARG A 86 9.44 0.61 20.74
N THR A 87 10.61 1.23 20.65
CA THR A 87 11.86 0.64 20.17
C THR A 87 13.02 1.13 21.03
N LEU A 88 14.14 0.40 21.03
CA LEU A 88 15.38 0.84 21.68
C LEU A 88 15.90 2.16 21.09
N LEU A 89 15.75 2.35 19.77
CA LEU A 89 16.09 3.59 19.08
C LEU A 89 15.21 4.77 19.55
N ALA A 90 13.92 4.53 19.79
CA ALA A 90 13.01 5.55 20.32
C ALA A 90 13.39 5.96 21.75
N ALA A 91 13.85 5.03 22.59
CA ALA A 91 14.38 5.34 23.91
C ALA A 91 15.61 6.26 23.81
N ALA A 92 16.58 5.93 22.94
CA ALA A 92 17.74 6.79 22.70
C ALA A 92 17.36 8.20 22.23
N LEU A 93 16.32 8.34 21.41
CA LEU A 93 15.82 9.64 20.96
C LEU A 93 15.18 10.45 22.09
N ARG A 94 14.38 9.79 22.95
CA ARG A 94 13.78 10.43 24.13
C ARG A 94 14.86 10.99 25.05
N GLU A 95 15.87 10.19 25.38
CA GLU A 95 16.97 10.59 26.27
C GLU A 95 17.71 11.83 25.73
N VAL A 96 17.97 11.91 24.42
CA VAL A 96 18.57 13.11 23.81
C VAL A 96 17.67 14.34 23.93
N SER A 97 16.36 14.17 23.74
CA SER A 97 15.40 15.25 23.89
C SER A 97 15.30 15.74 25.32
N GLU A 98 15.35 14.83 26.30
CA GLU A 98 15.27 15.15 27.73
C GLU A 98 16.57 15.79 28.24
N GLU A 99 17.71 15.13 28.02
CA GLU A 99 18.99 15.52 28.61
C GLU A 99 19.67 16.70 27.91
N ALA A 100 19.42 16.88 26.60
CA ALA A 100 20.07 17.91 25.77
C ALA A 100 19.10 18.85 25.05
N GLY A 101 17.78 18.65 25.17
CA GLY A 101 16.78 19.53 24.55
C GLY A 101 16.73 19.45 23.03
N ILE A 102 17.37 18.45 22.42
CA ILE A 102 17.39 18.28 20.96
C ILE A 102 16.15 17.50 20.52
N ALA A 103 15.24 18.18 19.82
CA ALA A 103 14.01 17.56 19.32
C ALA A 103 14.31 16.46 18.29
N PRO A 104 13.50 15.39 18.20
CA PRO A 104 13.72 14.30 17.24
C PRO A 104 13.77 14.78 15.78
N GLY A 105 12.99 15.81 15.42
CA GLY A 105 12.99 16.39 14.08
C GLY A 105 14.29 17.11 13.69
N ALA A 106 15.17 17.40 14.65
CA ALA A 106 16.51 17.92 14.39
C ALA A 106 17.54 16.81 14.10
N LEU A 107 17.11 15.53 14.16
CA LEU A 107 17.96 14.36 13.98
C LEU A 107 17.52 13.54 12.77
N CYS A 108 18.48 12.85 12.16
CA CYS A 108 18.24 11.90 11.07
C CYS A 108 19.16 10.69 11.20
N LEU A 109 18.79 9.59 10.53
CA LEU A 109 19.60 8.37 10.52
C LEU A 109 20.82 8.52 9.62
N THR A 110 21.84 7.72 9.90
CA THR A 110 23.04 7.62 9.04
C THR A 110 22.87 6.49 8.03
N ARG A 111 23.37 6.68 6.80
CA ARG A 111 23.36 5.63 5.77
C ARG A 111 24.12 4.37 6.21
N GLN A 112 25.18 4.55 6.98
CA GLN A 112 26.09 3.49 7.39
C GLN A 112 25.40 2.50 8.34
N LEU A 113 24.45 2.95 9.15
CA LEU A 113 23.84 2.14 10.20
C LEU A 113 22.34 1.94 10.06
N LEU A 114 21.63 2.84 9.35
CA LEU A 114 20.19 2.72 9.06
C LEU A 114 19.35 2.47 10.33
N GLY A 115 19.72 3.10 11.46
CA GLY A 115 19.05 2.92 12.75
C GLY A 115 19.48 1.67 13.53
N SER A 116 20.54 0.97 13.11
CA SER A 116 21.18 -0.09 13.89
C SER A 116 22.13 0.50 14.93
N PRO A 117 22.33 -0.17 16.08
CA PRO A 117 23.30 0.30 17.07
C PRO A 117 24.72 0.22 16.49
N ILE A 118 25.54 1.23 16.77
CA ILE A 118 26.98 1.20 16.44
C ILE A 118 27.76 0.38 17.45
N ASP A 119 27.31 0.34 18.71
CA ASP A 119 28.01 -0.28 19.83
C ASP A 119 26.96 -0.86 20.79
N ILE A 120 27.26 -2.02 21.37
CA ILE A 120 26.54 -2.56 22.53
C ILE A 120 27.59 -2.69 23.64
N ASP A 121 27.56 -1.73 24.56
CA ASP A 121 28.53 -1.65 25.64
C ASP A 121 28.02 -2.38 26.88
N VAL A 122 28.92 -3.10 27.55
CA VAL A 122 28.60 -3.79 28.81
C VAL A 122 29.45 -3.17 29.90
N HIS A 123 28.80 -2.53 30.87
CA HIS A 123 29.49 -1.91 31.98
C HIS A 123 28.77 -2.14 33.30
N ASP A 124 29.56 -2.21 34.37
CA ASP A 124 29.08 -2.39 35.72
C ASP A 124 28.59 -1.05 36.30
N ILE A 125 27.51 -1.14 37.07
CA ILE A 125 26.94 -0.08 37.87
C ILE A 125 27.15 -0.45 39.34
N ASP A 126 27.82 0.43 40.05
CA ASP A 126 28.06 0.28 41.48
C ASP A 126 26.74 0.19 42.25
N ALA A 127 26.77 -0.55 43.36
CA ALA A 127 25.62 -0.58 44.27
C ALA A 127 25.34 0.82 44.79
N ASN A 128 24.06 1.21 44.79
CA ASN A 128 23.58 2.43 45.41
C ASN A 128 22.68 2.10 46.61
N PRO A 129 23.24 2.01 47.83
CA PRO A 129 22.47 1.70 49.04
C PRO A 129 21.34 2.70 49.32
N SER A 130 21.51 3.97 48.94
CA SER A 130 20.50 5.01 49.18
C SER A 130 19.22 4.81 48.35
N LYS A 131 19.33 4.13 47.21
CA LYS A 131 18.21 3.77 46.33
C LYS A 131 17.80 2.30 46.47
N GLY A 132 18.45 1.53 47.35
CA GLY A 132 18.24 0.09 47.46
C GLY A 132 18.64 -0.69 46.22
N GLU A 133 19.55 -0.15 45.39
CA GLU A 133 19.96 -0.75 44.13
C GLU A 133 21.26 -1.52 44.33
N PRO A 134 21.28 -2.87 44.20
CA PRO A 134 22.52 -3.63 44.26
C PRO A 134 23.35 -3.39 42.99
N ALA A 135 24.64 -3.76 43.05
CA ALA A 135 25.50 -3.75 41.87
C ALA A 135 24.89 -4.62 40.76
N HIS A 136 24.98 -4.13 39.53
CA HIS A 136 24.39 -4.76 38.35
C HIS A 136 25.11 -4.29 37.09
N CYS A 137 24.77 -4.86 35.93
CA CYS A 137 25.33 -4.45 34.65
C CYS A 137 24.28 -3.74 33.79
N HIS A 138 24.71 -2.75 33.01
CA HIS A 138 23.95 -2.24 31.88
C HIS A 138 24.43 -2.89 30.58
N TYR A 139 23.47 -3.23 29.72
CA TYR A 139 23.69 -3.56 28.32
C TYR A 139 23.24 -2.35 27.49
N ASP A 140 24.17 -1.45 27.20
CA ASP A 140 23.90 -0.13 26.63
C ASP A 140 23.96 -0.15 25.10
N PHE A 141 22.80 0.00 24.46
CA PHE A 141 22.68 0.03 23.01
C PHE A 141 22.86 1.47 22.51
N ARG A 142 23.93 1.72 21.75
CA ARG A 142 24.30 3.06 21.29
C ARG A 142 23.88 3.28 19.86
N TYR A 143 22.97 4.24 19.63
CA TYR A 143 22.45 4.58 18.31
C TYR A 143 23.05 5.89 17.81
N VAL A 144 23.38 5.97 16.52
CA VAL A 144 23.98 7.16 15.92
C VAL A 144 22.94 7.97 15.16
N PHE A 145 22.97 9.29 15.37
CA PHE A 145 22.16 10.25 14.64
C PHE A 145 23.04 11.38 14.11
N TYR A 146 22.69 11.90 12.93
CA TYR A 146 23.22 13.17 12.45
C TYR A 146 22.24 14.30 12.76
N LEU A 147 22.77 15.48 13.04
CA LEU A 147 21.97 16.71 12.99
C LEU A 147 21.46 16.95 11.57
N ALA A 148 20.15 17.06 11.42
CA ALA A 148 19.51 17.37 10.15
C ALA A 148 19.83 18.81 9.69
N GLY A 149 19.85 19.76 10.63
CA GLY A 149 20.22 21.15 10.38
C GLY A 149 21.71 21.37 10.13
N GLU A 150 22.06 22.51 9.55
CA GLU A 150 23.45 22.93 9.33
C GLU A 150 24.17 23.30 10.64
N GLU A 151 23.46 23.97 11.54
CA GLU A 151 24.00 24.41 12.83
C GLU A 151 23.46 23.57 14.00
N PRO A 152 24.30 23.30 15.02
CA PRO A 152 23.83 22.67 16.25
C PRO A 152 22.72 23.49 16.91
N PRO A 153 21.61 22.86 17.34
CA PRO A 153 20.59 23.55 18.10
C PRO A 153 21.16 24.02 19.45
N THR A 154 20.51 25.01 20.06
CA THR A 154 20.83 25.39 21.44
C THR A 154 20.56 24.20 22.36
N ILE A 155 21.60 23.76 23.07
CA ILE A 155 21.48 22.69 24.05
C ILE A 155 20.78 23.24 25.28
N VAL A 156 19.66 22.62 25.65
CA VAL A 156 18.91 22.92 26.88
C VAL A 156 19.05 21.72 27.78
N LEU A 157 19.79 21.88 28.88
CA LEU A 157 20.10 20.78 29.77
C LEU A 157 18.95 20.52 30.73
N GLN A 158 18.69 19.25 31.01
CA GLN A 158 17.90 18.86 32.17
C GLN A 158 18.77 19.00 33.42
N ASP A 159 18.69 20.16 34.07
CA ASP A 159 19.55 20.53 35.21
C ASP A 159 19.58 19.50 36.37
N ALA A 160 18.51 18.71 36.51
CA ALA A 160 18.39 17.66 37.51
C ALA A 160 19.39 16.51 37.30
N GLU A 161 19.70 16.18 36.04
CA GLU A 161 20.49 15.00 35.67
C GLU A 161 21.81 15.37 35.00
N VAL A 162 21.83 16.49 34.28
CA VAL A 162 22.98 16.95 33.51
C VAL A 162 23.53 18.27 34.07
N SER A 163 24.86 18.40 34.05
CA SER A 163 25.58 19.57 34.58
C SER A 163 26.41 20.32 33.54
N GLY A 164 26.41 19.85 32.29
CA GLY A 164 27.10 20.49 31.17
C GLY A 164 27.00 19.64 29.90
N ALA A 165 27.26 20.24 28.75
CA ALA A 165 27.39 19.55 27.48
C ALA A 165 28.60 20.07 26.68
N GLN A 166 29.18 19.22 25.86
CA GLN A 166 30.29 19.57 24.98
C GLN A 166 30.29 18.70 23.72
N TRP A 167 30.83 19.25 22.63
CA TRP A 167 31.04 18.54 21.37
C TRP A 167 32.49 18.11 21.28
N LEU A 168 32.75 16.81 21.21
CA LEU A 168 34.09 16.24 21.11
C LEU A 168 34.37 15.73 19.70
N PRO A 169 35.54 16.01 19.09
CA PRO A 169 35.97 15.31 17.88
C PRO A 169 35.95 13.79 18.08
N GLN A 170 35.66 13.00 17.05
CA GLN A 170 35.59 11.54 17.18
C GLN A 170 36.85 10.90 17.80
N PRO A 171 38.08 11.33 17.47
CA PRO A 171 39.30 10.81 18.10
C PRO A 171 39.41 11.10 19.61
N GLU A 172 38.62 12.03 20.13
CA GLU A 172 38.61 12.43 21.55
C GLU A 172 37.44 11.82 22.33
N VAL A 173 36.55 11.08 21.68
CA VAL A 173 35.47 10.32 22.34
C VAL A 173 36.08 9.41 23.41
N THR A 174 35.58 9.47 24.64
CA THR A 174 36.22 8.85 25.82
C THR A 174 36.15 7.32 25.77
N SER A 175 34.99 6.76 25.42
CA SER A 175 34.77 5.31 25.27
C SER A 175 35.66 4.73 24.16
N PRO A 176 36.61 3.81 24.47
CA PRO A 176 37.53 3.27 23.48
C PRO A 176 36.86 2.45 22.38
N THR A 177 35.85 1.63 22.73
CA THR A 177 35.10 0.79 21.79
C THR A 177 34.28 1.66 20.84
N LEU A 178 33.53 2.62 21.39
CA LEU A 178 32.75 3.56 20.60
C LEU A 178 33.64 4.40 19.68
N ARG A 179 34.73 4.96 20.20
CA ARG A 179 35.69 5.75 19.41
C ARG A 179 36.24 4.96 18.22
N ALA A 180 36.69 3.72 18.45
CA ALA A 180 37.21 2.88 17.38
C ALA A 180 36.16 2.62 16.29
N LYS A 181 34.90 2.38 16.67
CA LYS A 181 33.80 2.12 15.75
C LYS A 181 33.35 3.37 14.99
N LEU A 182 33.34 4.54 15.62
CA LEU A 182 33.03 5.81 14.95
C LEU A 182 34.05 6.11 13.84
N ILE A 183 35.35 5.98 14.16
CA ILE A 183 36.44 6.17 13.20
C ILE A 183 36.33 5.17 12.05
N ALA A 184 36.08 3.89 12.36
CA ALA A 184 35.96 2.83 11.35
C ALA A 184 34.72 3.00 10.45
N ALA A 185 33.62 3.52 10.99
CA ALA A 185 32.38 3.74 10.25
C ALA A 185 32.46 4.90 9.25
N GLY A 186 33.47 5.79 9.37
CA GLY A 186 33.67 6.90 8.43
C GLY A 186 32.54 7.92 8.46
N LEU A 187 32.01 8.19 9.66
CA LEU A 187 30.89 9.11 9.85
C LEU A 187 31.38 10.56 9.69
N ASP A 188 30.92 11.26 8.65
CA ASP A 188 31.34 12.61 8.29
C ASP A 188 30.40 13.73 8.78
N GLY A 189 29.28 13.35 9.42
CA GLY A 189 28.27 14.29 9.90
C GLY A 189 27.42 14.92 8.80
N ARG A 190 27.42 14.37 7.57
CA ARG A 190 26.63 14.89 6.45
C ARG A 190 25.39 14.03 6.21
N PRO A 191 24.18 14.54 6.52
CA PRO A 191 22.94 13.85 6.18
C PRO A 191 22.83 13.59 4.68
N GLU A 192 22.45 12.38 4.32
CA GLU A 192 22.08 12.00 2.96
C GLU A 192 20.74 11.23 2.99
N PRO A 193 19.99 11.20 1.88
CA PRO A 193 18.77 10.40 1.83
C PRO A 193 19.06 8.91 2.08
N VAL A 194 18.26 8.32 2.96
CA VAL A 194 18.27 6.88 3.25
C VAL A 194 16.94 6.21 2.87
N ASN A 195 16.03 6.97 2.28
CA ASN A 195 14.77 6.48 1.74
C ASN A 195 14.66 6.91 0.28
N ALA A 196 13.91 6.13 -0.50
CA ALA A 196 13.65 6.43 -1.89
C ALA A 196 12.17 6.25 -2.23
N SER A 197 11.62 7.16 -3.04
CA SER A 197 10.24 7.10 -3.51
C SER A 197 10.13 7.42 -4.99
N ALA A 198 9.08 6.92 -5.64
CA ALA A 198 8.81 7.18 -7.06
C ALA A 198 7.64 8.15 -7.24
N LEU A 199 7.92 9.25 -7.93
CA LEU A 199 6.93 10.11 -8.57
C LEU A 199 6.64 9.54 -9.96
N ILE A 200 5.56 8.76 -10.05
CA ILE A 200 5.22 8.01 -11.25
C ILE A 200 4.20 8.78 -12.07
N HIS A 201 4.48 8.99 -13.35
CA HIS A 201 3.58 9.69 -14.27
C HIS A 201 3.36 8.93 -15.57
N ASN A 202 2.21 9.13 -16.22
CA ASN A 202 1.91 8.51 -17.52
C ASN A 202 2.33 9.37 -18.73
N GLY A 203 2.79 10.60 -18.48
CA GLY A 203 3.13 11.59 -19.52
C GLY A 203 1.92 12.30 -20.14
N ALA A 204 0.70 11.90 -19.76
CA ALA A 204 -0.56 12.53 -20.14
C ALA A 204 -1.15 13.38 -18.99
N GLY A 205 -0.29 13.88 -18.10
CA GLY A 205 -0.67 14.76 -16.99
C GLY A 205 -1.32 14.05 -15.79
N ARG A 206 -1.16 12.73 -15.66
CA ARG A 206 -1.62 11.98 -14.48
C ARG A 206 -0.45 11.39 -13.70
N TYR A 207 -0.65 11.30 -12.39
CA TYR A 207 0.31 10.83 -11.39
C TYR A 207 -0.27 9.65 -10.62
N LEU A 208 0.53 8.62 -10.42
CA LEU A 208 0.12 7.41 -9.73
C LEU A 208 0.39 7.58 -8.23
N LEU A 209 -0.64 7.42 -7.40
CA LEU A 209 -0.53 7.44 -5.95
C LEU A 209 -1.09 6.16 -5.36
N HIS A 210 -0.49 5.68 -4.27
CA HIS A 210 -1.06 4.59 -3.48
C HIS A 210 -1.75 5.12 -2.22
N LEU A 211 -2.85 4.50 -1.82
CA LEU A 211 -3.50 4.74 -0.54
C LEU A 211 -2.88 3.82 0.50
N ARG A 212 -2.25 4.40 1.52
CA ARG A 212 -1.61 3.64 2.59
C ARG A 212 -2.64 2.91 3.46
N ASP A 213 -2.22 1.79 4.05
CA ASP A 213 -3.02 1.07 5.05
C ASP A 213 -3.52 2.00 6.17
N HIS A 214 -4.67 1.66 6.77
CA HIS A 214 -5.14 2.37 7.95
C HIS A 214 -4.65 1.68 9.24
N LYS A 215 -3.37 1.89 9.59
CA LYS A 215 -2.72 1.39 10.81
C LYS A 215 -2.10 2.54 11.64
N PRO A 216 -2.92 3.36 12.34
CA PRO A 216 -2.41 4.48 13.13
C PRO A 216 -1.38 4.05 14.18
N GLY A 217 -0.28 4.80 14.31
CA GLY A 217 0.78 4.50 15.30
C GLY A 217 1.73 3.34 14.91
N VAL A 218 1.47 2.67 13.78
CA VAL A 218 2.37 1.67 13.17
C VAL A 218 3.00 2.21 11.90
N ILE A 219 2.22 2.93 11.07
CA ILE A 219 2.71 3.55 9.84
C ILE A 219 2.55 5.07 9.87
N TRP A 220 3.50 5.77 9.26
CA TRP A 220 3.42 7.21 9.08
C TRP A 220 2.33 7.57 8.04
N GLN A 221 1.59 8.65 8.30
CA GLN A 221 0.43 9.11 7.51
C GLN A 221 -0.57 8.00 7.13
N SER A 222 -0.88 7.11 8.09
CA SER A 222 -1.91 6.07 7.99
C SER A 222 -3.20 6.55 7.31
N GLY A 223 -3.64 5.87 6.23
CA GLY A 223 -4.82 6.23 5.43
C GLY A 223 -4.69 7.53 4.62
N ALA A 224 -3.47 7.92 4.22
CA ALA A 224 -3.22 9.00 3.26
C ALA A 224 -2.78 8.43 1.91
N PHE A 225 -2.99 9.20 0.85
CA PHE A 225 -2.30 8.96 -0.41
C PHE A 225 -0.82 9.37 -0.29
N ALA A 226 0.06 8.62 -0.93
CA ALA A 226 1.50 8.86 -0.95
C ALA A 226 2.14 8.35 -2.25
N LEU A 227 3.43 8.65 -2.40
CA LEU A 227 4.29 8.00 -3.39
C LEU A 227 4.66 6.59 -2.92
N LEU A 228 4.89 5.68 -3.88
CA LEU A 228 5.41 4.34 -3.61
C LEU A 228 6.91 4.39 -3.30
N GLY A 229 7.39 3.44 -2.50
CA GLY A 229 8.79 3.33 -2.10
C GLY A 229 8.99 3.24 -0.59
N GLY A 230 10.24 3.17 -0.15
CA GLY A 230 10.55 2.80 1.22
C GLY A 230 11.98 3.11 1.65
N GLY A 231 12.37 2.45 2.75
CA GLY A 231 13.64 2.67 3.43
C GLY A 231 14.76 1.81 2.88
N ARG A 232 15.97 2.35 2.88
CA ARG A 232 17.17 1.60 2.50
C ARG A 232 17.45 0.46 3.47
N THR A 233 17.97 -0.64 2.94
CA THR A 233 18.56 -1.75 3.69
C THR A 233 20.08 -1.80 3.49
N HIS A 234 20.78 -2.57 4.33
CA HIS A 234 22.24 -2.71 4.21
C HIS A 234 22.68 -3.40 2.91
N ASP A 235 21.79 -4.16 2.27
CA ASP A 235 22.07 -4.88 1.03
C ASP A 235 21.90 -3.98 -0.22
N ASP A 236 21.20 -2.85 -0.08
CA ASP A 236 20.96 -1.92 -1.17
C ASP A 236 22.23 -1.17 -1.57
N GLN A 237 22.63 -1.32 -2.84
CA GLN A 237 23.83 -0.70 -3.39
C GLN A 237 23.66 0.81 -3.68
N SER A 238 22.44 1.23 -4.04
CA SER A 238 22.10 2.62 -4.36
C SER A 238 20.66 2.95 -3.92
N LEU A 239 20.31 4.24 -3.92
CA LEU A 239 18.93 4.69 -3.67
C LEU A 239 17.98 4.31 -4.81
N GLU A 240 18.48 4.23 -6.04
CA GLU A 240 17.72 3.67 -7.16
C GLU A 240 17.46 2.17 -6.94
N GLY A 241 18.47 1.42 -6.49
CA GLY A 241 18.30 0.01 -6.10
C GLY A 241 17.33 -0.17 -4.95
N THR A 242 17.37 0.74 -3.95
CA THR A 242 16.39 0.79 -2.86
C THR A 242 14.99 0.96 -3.43
N LEU A 243 14.78 1.94 -4.31
CA LEU A 243 13.48 2.17 -4.93
C LEU A 243 12.98 0.95 -5.71
N LEU A 244 13.82 0.36 -6.55
CA LEU A 244 13.44 -0.80 -7.37
C LEU A 244 13.09 -2.02 -6.52
N ARG A 245 13.83 -2.26 -5.43
CA ARG A 245 13.51 -3.31 -4.46
C ARG A 245 12.14 -3.05 -3.82
N GLU A 246 11.92 -1.86 -3.26
CA GLU A 246 10.66 -1.49 -2.61
C GLU A 246 9.47 -1.61 -3.57
N LEU A 247 9.59 -1.11 -4.81
CA LEU A 247 8.57 -1.30 -5.83
C LEU A 247 8.33 -2.78 -6.16
N SER A 248 9.38 -3.60 -6.18
CA SER A 248 9.24 -5.04 -6.43
C SER A 248 8.56 -5.79 -5.28
N GLU A 249 8.68 -5.30 -4.04
CA GLU A 249 8.04 -5.85 -2.86
C GLU A 249 6.58 -5.38 -2.76
N GLU A 250 6.33 -4.08 -2.88
CA GLU A 250 5.00 -3.47 -2.77
C GLU A 250 4.11 -3.79 -3.98
N VAL A 251 4.65 -3.67 -5.19
CA VAL A 251 3.92 -3.78 -6.46
C VAL A 251 4.74 -4.51 -7.54
N PRO A 252 4.91 -5.84 -7.44
CA PRO A 252 5.86 -6.58 -8.28
C PRO A 252 5.60 -6.50 -9.79
N ASP A 253 4.40 -6.11 -10.22
CA ASP A 253 4.04 -5.99 -11.64
C ASP A 253 4.29 -4.57 -12.21
N LEU A 254 4.66 -3.61 -11.36
CA LEU A 254 4.99 -2.24 -11.76
C LEU A 254 6.45 -2.18 -12.26
N ARG A 255 6.63 -1.70 -13.49
CA ARG A 255 7.95 -1.53 -14.12
C ARG A 255 8.03 -0.12 -14.67
N LEU A 256 8.94 0.68 -14.13
CA LEU A 256 9.12 2.07 -14.52
C LEU A 256 10.11 2.20 -15.67
N GLU A 257 9.82 3.11 -16.59
CA GLU A 257 10.72 3.58 -17.64
C GLU A 257 11.34 4.92 -17.21
N ASP A 258 12.52 5.26 -17.75
CA ASP A 258 13.19 6.55 -17.55
C ASP A 258 13.35 6.99 -16.08
N VAL A 259 13.68 6.03 -15.20
CA VAL A 259 13.90 6.30 -13.77
C VAL A 259 15.10 7.24 -13.61
N LYS A 260 14.87 8.42 -13.04
CA LYS A 260 15.92 9.43 -12.81
C LYS A 260 15.70 10.18 -11.50
N PRO A 261 16.77 10.55 -10.77
CA PRO A 261 16.65 11.42 -9.60
C PRO A 261 15.94 12.72 -9.97
N TYR A 262 15.00 13.16 -9.14
CA TYR A 262 14.22 14.37 -9.38
C TYR A 262 14.41 15.40 -8.27
N ALA A 263 14.10 15.04 -7.02
CA ALA A 263 14.16 15.95 -5.89
C ALA A 263 14.47 15.21 -4.58
N VAL A 264 14.76 15.96 -3.52
CA VAL A 264 14.80 15.42 -2.15
C VAL A 264 13.65 16.02 -1.37
N GLU A 265 12.71 15.20 -0.93
CA GLU A 265 11.58 15.60 -0.10
C GLU A 265 11.92 15.40 1.38
N ALA A 266 11.52 16.35 2.23
CA ALA A 266 11.63 16.21 3.68
C ALA A 266 10.40 15.48 4.22
N ALA A 267 10.61 14.31 4.82
CA ALA A 267 9.59 13.56 5.54
C ALA A 267 9.93 13.48 7.04
N THR A 268 8.97 12.99 7.83
CA THR A 268 9.16 12.75 9.27
C THR A 268 8.89 11.29 9.55
N SER A 269 9.75 10.63 10.34
CA SER A 269 9.50 9.24 10.75
C SER A 269 8.39 9.16 11.79
N ILE A 270 7.98 7.94 12.12
CA ILE A 270 7.01 7.72 13.19
C ILE A 270 7.55 8.05 14.58
N ASP A 271 8.87 8.08 14.74
CA ASP A 271 9.56 8.48 15.98
C ASP A 271 9.96 9.97 15.95
N GLY A 272 9.50 10.72 14.93
CA GLY A 272 9.72 12.16 14.82
C GLY A 272 11.04 12.56 14.16
N LEU A 273 11.85 11.61 13.69
CA LEU A 273 13.11 11.90 12.97
C LEU A 273 12.85 12.64 11.66
N SER A 274 13.77 13.52 11.27
CA SER A 274 13.86 14.01 9.90
C SER A 274 14.32 12.88 8.97
N VAL A 275 13.59 12.67 7.87
CA VAL A 275 13.86 11.65 6.86
C VAL A 275 13.96 12.32 5.50
N PRO A 276 15.17 12.66 5.03
CA PRO A 276 15.35 13.06 3.65
C PRO A 276 15.06 11.87 2.72
N VAL A 277 14.13 12.04 1.80
CA VAL A 277 13.71 11.02 0.84
C VAL A 277 14.16 11.43 -0.55
N GLN A 278 14.96 10.60 -1.21
CA GLN A 278 15.28 10.80 -2.62
C GLN A 278 14.07 10.41 -3.47
N VAL A 279 13.45 11.39 -4.10
CA VAL A 279 12.38 11.15 -5.06
C VAL A 279 12.99 10.97 -6.45
N PHE A 280 12.64 9.86 -7.08
CA PHE A 280 12.90 9.59 -8.49
C PHE A 280 11.62 9.85 -9.28
N THR A 281 11.74 10.38 -10.49
CA THR A 281 10.63 10.36 -11.43
C THR A 281 10.76 9.12 -12.31
N GLY A 282 9.63 8.56 -12.72
CA GLY A 282 9.57 7.40 -13.61
C GLY A 282 8.29 7.40 -14.41
N ARG A 283 8.38 6.94 -15.66
CA ARG A 283 7.23 6.84 -16.56
C ARG A 283 6.60 5.46 -16.45
N TRP A 284 5.29 5.42 -16.32
CA TRP A 284 4.51 4.19 -16.45
C TRP A 284 3.12 4.52 -16.97
N GLY A 285 2.69 3.80 -18.00
CA GLY A 285 1.40 4.02 -18.65
C GLY A 285 0.46 2.83 -18.53
N GLY A 286 0.62 1.96 -17.53
CA GLY A 286 -0.19 0.75 -17.40
C GLY A 286 -1.53 0.97 -16.70
N ASN A 287 -2.29 -0.12 -16.62
CA ASN A 287 -3.56 -0.15 -15.91
C ASN A 287 -3.37 -0.49 -14.42
N THR A 288 -3.85 0.39 -13.55
CA THR A 288 -3.75 0.24 -12.09
C THR A 288 -4.53 -0.94 -11.56
N ASP A 289 -5.64 -1.31 -12.18
CA ASP A 289 -6.50 -2.40 -11.71
C ASP A 289 -5.86 -3.79 -11.89
N ARG A 290 -4.74 -3.87 -12.63
CA ARG A 290 -3.95 -5.08 -12.81
C ARG A 290 -2.78 -5.20 -11.84
N LEU A 291 -2.46 -4.14 -11.11
CA LEU A 291 -1.34 -4.15 -10.18
C LEU A 291 -1.72 -4.96 -8.95
N ARG A 292 -0.95 -6.00 -8.64
CA ARG A 292 -1.04 -6.67 -7.34
C ARG A 292 -0.32 -5.84 -6.30
N LEU A 293 -1.08 -5.36 -5.34
CA LEU A 293 -0.59 -4.60 -4.21
C LEU A 293 -0.36 -5.57 -3.03
N HIS A 294 0.88 -5.65 -2.55
CA HIS A 294 1.21 -6.39 -1.33
C HIS A 294 1.11 -5.50 -0.08
N GLU A 295 1.32 -4.19 -0.24
CA GLU A 295 1.23 -3.20 0.84
C GLU A 295 0.40 -1.98 0.41
N GLY A 296 -0.59 -1.61 1.23
CA GLY A 296 -1.54 -0.53 0.96
C GLY A 296 -2.92 -1.02 0.52
N VAL A 297 -3.84 -0.08 0.29
CA VAL A 297 -5.25 -0.35 0.02
C VAL A 297 -5.56 -0.34 -1.48
N LEU A 298 -5.07 0.65 -2.22
CA LEU A 298 -5.23 0.74 -3.67
C LEU A 298 -4.17 1.64 -4.28
N VAL A 299 -4.00 1.55 -5.60
CA VAL A 299 -3.16 2.44 -6.40
C VAL A 299 -4.02 3.08 -7.49
N ARG A 300 -3.91 4.39 -7.71
CA ARG A 300 -4.79 5.10 -8.66
C ARG A 300 -4.11 6.30 -9.31
N TRP A 301 -4.53 6.59 -10.54
CA TRP A 301 -4.16 7.79 -11.28
C TRP A 301 -4.94 9.01 -10.82
N PHE A 302 -4.24 10.14 -10.64
CA PHE A 302 -4.82 11.44 -10.32
C PHE A 302 -4.24 12.55 -11.19
N THR A 303 -5.03 13.58 -11.50
CA THR A 303 -4.54 14.82 -12.09
C THR A 303 -4.14 15.85 -11.02
N PRO A 304 -3.27 16.83 -11.33
CA PRO A 304 -2.85 17.85 -10.37
C PRO A 304 -4.00 18.66 -9.71
N ASP A 305 -5.12 18.84 -10.40
CA ASP A 305 -6.32 19.52 -9.89
C ASP A 305 -7.15 18.66 -8.92
N GLU A 306 -7.02 17.34 -8.97
CA GLU A 306 -7.69 16.43 -8.02
C GLU A 306 -6.99 16.39 -6.66
N LEU A 307 -5.72 16.78 -6.58
CA LEU A 307 -4.87 16.61 -5.39
C LEU A 307 -5.39 17.35 -4.14
N ASP A 308 -6.11 18.46 -4.30
CA ASP A 308 -6.68 19.19 -3.17
C ASP A 308 -7.83 18.45 -2.48
N ARG A 309 -8.41 17.45 -3.16
CA ARG A 309 -9.48 16.59 -2.63
C ARG A 309 -8.94 15.37 -1.90
N LEU A 310 -7.63 15.13 -1.99
CA LEU A 310 -6.98 13.96 -1.42
C LEU A 310 -6.36 14.28 -0.05
N ARG A 311 -6.44 13.31 0.86
CA ARG A 311 -5.61 13.31 2.06
C ARG A 311 -4.18 12.93 1.66
N LEU A 312 -3.35 13.93 1.41
CA LEU A 312 -1.99 13.85 0.91
C LEU A 312 -1.13 14.88 1.65
N SER A 313 0.16 14.62 1.83
CA SER A 313 1.07 15.60 2.43
C SER A 313 1.17 16.87 1.57
N PRO A 314 1.27 18.08 2.16
CA PRO A 314 1.48 19.31 1.39
C PRO A 314 2.75 19.26 0.53
N ALA A 315 3.86 18.73 1.07
CA ALA A 315 5.12 18.62 0.35
C ALA A 315 5.01 17.76 -0.91
N THR A 316 4.36 16.59 -0.80
CA THR A 316 4.13 15.69 -1.95
C THR A 316 3.19 16.33 -2.97
N ARG A 317 2.17 17.06 -2.51
CA ARG A 317 1.26 17.81 -3.40
C ARG A 317 2.01 18.86 -4.22
N ASP A 318 2.84 19.66 -3.54
CA ASP A 318 3.62 20.72 -4.18
C ASP A 318 4.66 20.14 -5.14
N LEU A 319 5.29 19.00 -4.78
CA LEU A 319 6.22 18.29 -5.65
C LEU A 319 5.58 17.81 -6.96
N ILE A 320 4.37 17.24 -6.89
CA ILE A 320 3.64 16.80 -8.09
C ILE A 320 3.26 18.01 -8.97
N ARG A 321 2.83 19.12 -8.36
CA ARG A 321 2.50 20.35 -9.08
C ARG A 321 3.72 20.95 -9.77
N GLN A 322 4.85 20.98 -9.08
CA GLN A 322 6.12 21.41 -9.65
C GLN A 322 6.51 20.54 -10.85
N HIS A 323 6.49 19.22 -10.69
CA HIS A 323 6.80 18.31 -11.80
C HIS A 323 5.85 18.49 -12.99
N ALA A 324 4.56 18.68 -12.74
CA ALA A 324 3.56 18.92 -13.79
C ALA A 324 3.76 20.25 -14.53
N ALA A 325 4.21 21.30 -13.84
CA ALA A 325 4.53 22.58 -14.47
C ALA A 325 5.80 22.49 -15.34
N GLU A 326 6.78 21.72 -14.90
CA GLU A 326 8.03 21.47 -15.65
C GLU A 326 7.82 20.52 -16.84
N ASN A 327 6.83 19.62 -16.75
CA ASN A 327 6.55 18.58 -17.74
C ASN A 327 5.07 18.64 -18.18
N PRO A 328 4.68 19.65 -18.97
CA PRO A 328 3.31 19.75 -19.47
C PRO A 328 2.94 18.51 -20.31
N PRO A 329 1.68 18.06 -20.26
CA PRO A 329 1.25 16.86 -20.98
C PRO A 329 1.43 17.03 -22.49
N ASP A 330 1.88 15.97 -23.15
CA ASP A 330 1.94 15.94 -24.61
C ASP A 330 0.52 16.12 -25.17
N THR A 331 0.31 17.20 -25.93
CA THR A 331 -0.97 17.54 -26.58
C THR A 331 -1.46 16.49 -27.60
N GLY A 332 -0.66 15.45 -27.87
CA GLY A 332 -0.98 14.35 -28.78
C GLY A 332 -1.28 12.99 -28.14
N SER A 333 -1.28 12.85 -26.80
CA SER A 333 -1.45 11.52 -26.17
C SER A 333 -2.32 11.54 -24.91
N ALA A 334 -3.51 12.14 -25.02
CA ALA A 334 -4.58 11.90 -24.06
C ALA A 334 -5.27 10.56 -24.38
N VAL A 335 -4.56 9.46 -24.26
CA VAL A 335 -5.17 8.13 -24.24
C VAL A 335 -4.96 7.57 -22.84
N ALA A 336 -6.04 7.58 -22.04
CA ALA A 336 -6.07 6.81 -20.81
C ALA A 336 -5.71 5.35 -21.14
N PRO A 337 -4.79 4.70 -20.42
CA PRO A 337 -4.42 3.34 -20.76
C PRO A 337 -5.62 2.42 -20.61
N ALA A 338 -5.88 1.65 -21.66
CA ALA A 338 -6.95 0.67 -21.69
C ALA A 338 -6.63 -0.46 -20.70
N VAL A 339 -7.65 -0.91 -19.99
CA VAL A 339 -7.57 -1.83 -18.86
C VAL A 339 -7.07 -3.24 -19.26
N TRP A 340 -6.84 -3.54 -20.55
CA TRP A 340 -6.55 -4.91 -20.98
C TRP A 340 -5.60 -5.04 -22.17
N ASP A 341 -4.44 -5.66 -21.99
CA ASP A 341 -3.71 -6.34 -23.07
C ASP A 341 -3.65 -7.87 -22.82
N GLY A 342 -3.65 -8.63 -23.90
CA GLY A 342 -3.70 -10.09 -23.85
C GLY A 342 -4.32 -10.68 -25.12
N GLY A 343 -3.75 -10.36 -26.29
CA GLY A 343 -3.89 -11.13 -27.53
C GLY A 343 -5.27 -11.28 -28.18
N SER A 344 -6.36 -10.86 -27.53
CA SER A 344 -7.71 -10.77 -28.05
C SER A 344 -8.44 -9.65 -27.28
N ARG A 345 -9.22 -8.80 -27.97
CA ARG A 345 -9.93 -7.64 -27.38
C ARG A 345 -10.96 -8.11 -26.35
N THR A 346 -10.52 -8.38 -25.13
CA THR A 346 -11.40 -8.55 -23.97
C THR A 346 -11.94 -7.17 -23.61
N VAL A 347 -13.26 -7.05 -23.46
CA VAL A 347 -13.95 -5.78 -23.20
C VAL A 347 -14.61 -5.87 -21.82
N LEU A 348 -14.38 -4.86 -20.97
CA LEU A 348 -15.10 -4.72 -19.71
C LEU A 348 -16.60 -4.59 -19.99
N ASN A 349 -17.40 -5.32 -19.23
CA ASN A 349 -18.86 -5.21 -19.27
C ASN A 349 -19.35 -4.55 -17.98
N GLY A 350 -20.21 -3.54 -18.09
CA GLY A 350 -21.00 -3.10 -16.94
C GLY A 350 -22.06 -4.14 -16.60
N VAL A 351 -22.37 -4.34 -15.32
CA VAL A 351 -23.41 -5.26 -14.88
C VAL A 351 -24.61 -4.46 -14.39
N GLY A 352 -25.75 -4.60 -15.08
CA GLY A 352 -27.04 -4.12 -14.59
C GLY A 352 -27.87 -5.29 -14.07
N VAL A 353 -28.62 -5.04 -12.99
CA VAL A 353 -29.39 -6.05 -12.27
C VAL A 353 -30.85 -5.64 -12.29
N HIS A 354 -31.72 -6.53 -12.75
CA HIS A 354 -33.13 -6.26 -13.01
C HIS A 354 -34.01 -7.27 -12.30
N LEU A 355 -35.12 -6.80 -11.73
CA LEU A 355 -36.14 -7.65 -11.13
C LEU A 355 -37.31 -7.87 -12.09
N HIS A 356 -37.53 -9.12 -12.47
CA HIS A 356 -38.71 -9.60 -13.18
C HIS A 356 -39.71 -10.18 -12.18
N LEU A 357 -40.66 -9.34 -11.78
CA LEU A 357 -41.73 -9.72 -10.84
C LEU A 357 -43.01 -10.00 -11.62
N GLU A 358 -43.63 -11.15 -11.34
CA GLU A 358 -44.93 -11.55 -11.90
C GLU A 358 -45.97 -11.72 -10.79
N ASP A 359 -47.17 -11.18 -10.99
CA ASP A 359 -48.28 -11.42 -10.08
C ASP A 359 -49.02 -12.74 -10.41
N ALA A 360 -50.07 -13.04 -9.63
CA ALA A 360 -50.86 -14.26 -9.79
C ALA A 360 -51.57 -14.35 -11.16
N GLU A 361 -51.79 -13.21 -11.84
CA GLU A 361 -52.37 -13.14 -13.17
C GLU A 361 -51.31 -13.19 -14.30
N GLY A 362 -50.02 -13.28 -13.95
CA GLY A 362 -48.91 -13.31 -14.89
C GLY A 362 -48.64 -11.97 -15.57
N ARG A 363 -49.00 -10.86 -14.91
CA ARG A 363 -48.62 -9.50 -15.31
C ARG A 363 -47.25 -9.18 -14.72
N VAL A 364 -46.47 -8.37 -15.44
CA VAL A 364 -45.11 -7.98 -15.05
C VAL A 364 -45.13 -6.58 -14.45
N LEU A 365 -44.44 -6.39 -13.33
CA LEU A 365 -44.28 -5.07 -12.71
C LEU A 365 -43.26 -4.24 -13.49
N LEU A 366 -43.65 -3.02 -13.88
CA LEU A 366 -42.77 -2.05 -14.53
C LEU A 366 -42.89 -0.68 -13.85
N GLY A 367 -41.79 0.06 -13.83
CA GLY A 367 -41.70 1.41 -13.27
C GLY A 367 -41.58 2.46 -14.38
N LEU A 368 -42.34 3.56 -14.27
CA LEU A 368 -42.20 4.71 -15.16
C LEU A 368 -41.02 5.56 -14.68
N ARG A 369 -39.97 5.67 -15.49
CA ARG A 369 -38.77 6.45 -15.14
C ARG A 369 -39.04 7.95 -15.19
N HIS A 370 -38.49 8.68 -14.22
CA HIS A 370 -38.57 10.15 -14.18
C HIS A 370 -38.00 10.78 -15.46
N PRO A 371 -38.60 11.86 -16.02
CA PRO A 371 -38.15 12.51 -17.25
C PRO A 371 -36.66 12.91 -17.23
N GLU A 372 -36.17 13.32 -16.06
CA GLU A 372 -34.77 13.74 -15.85
C GLU A 372 -33.79 12.56 -15.68
N SER A 373 -34.26 11.31 -15.80
CA SER A 373 -33.39 10.14 -15.76
C SER A 373 -32.30 10.23 -16.82
N LYS A 374 -31.04 10.07 -16.40
CA LYS A 374 -29.86 10.04 -17.29
C LYS A 374 -29.95 8.97 -18.38
N TYR A 375 -30.73 7.93 -18.16
CA TYR A 375 -31.02 6.88 -19.13
C TYR A 375 -32.54 6.67 -19.25
N ALA A 376 -33.03 6.69 -20.49
CA ALA A 376 -34.42 6.39 -20.86
C ALA A 376 -35.48 7.09 -19.99
N GLY A 377 -35.38 8.42 -19.83
CA GLY A 377 -36.43 9.22 -19.19
C GLY A 377 -37.79 9.05 -19.86
N ASP A 378 -38.87 9.17 -19.09
CA ASP A 378 -40.25 8.99 -19.53
C ASP A 378 -40.51 7.62 -20.20
N THR A 379 -39.79 6.58 -19.81
CA THR A 379 -39.91 5.24 -20.39
C THR A 379 -40.17 4.22 -19.28
N TRP A 380 -41.04 3.25 -19.53
CA TRP A 380 -41.26 2.13 -18.61
C TRP A 380 -40.05 1.19 -18.61
N HIS A 381 -39.72 0.67 -17.44
CA HIS A 381 -38.56 -0.18 -17.24
C HIS A 381 -38.79 -1.20 -16.12
N TYR A 382 -37.87 -2.16 -15.97
CA TYR A 382 -37.83 -2.97 -14.75
C TYR A 382 -37.47 -2.11 -13.54
N LEU A 383 -37.76 -2.63 -12.34
CA LEU A 383 -36.99 -2.28 -11.17
C LEU A 383 -35.55 -2.74 -11.40
N ALA A 384 -34.61 -1.80 -11.37
CA ALA A 384 -33.28 -2.06 -11.87
C ALA A 384 -32.20 -1.15 -11.28
N GLY A 385 -31.08 -1.75 -10.93
CA GLY A 385 -29.89 -1.05 -10.44
C GLY A 385 -28.64 -1.38 -11.22
N ARG A 386 -27.63 -0.51 -11.06
CA ARG A 386 -26.28 -0.80 -11.51
C ARG A 386 -25.57 -1.56 -10.38
N CYS A 387 -25.04 -2.73 -10.68
CA CYS A 387 -24.27 -3.48 -9.69
C CYS A 387 -23.00 -2.71 -9.33
N GLU A 388 -22.82 -2.42 -8.04
CA GLU A 388 -21.64 -1.77 -7.50
C GLU A 388 -20.62 -2.82 -7.02
N GLN A 389 -19.84 -2.54 -5.96
CA GLN A 389 -18.94 -3.52 -5.34
C GLN A 389 -19.70 -4.47 -4.41
N GLU A 390 -20.65 -5.19 -4.99
CA GLU A 390 -21.51 -6.15 -4.31
C GLU A 390 -21.83 -7.33 -5.24
N SER A 391 -22.48 -8.38 -4.71
CA SER A 391 -22.98 -9.46 -5.55
C SER A 391 -24.23 -9.02 -6.33
N ALA A 392 -24.50 -9.61 -7.49
CA ALA A 392 -25.70 -9.27 -8.26
C ALA A 392 -27.00 -9.52 -7.48
N LEU A 393 -27.03 -10.54 -6.60
CA LEU A 393 -28.18 -10.79 -5.71
C LEU A 393 -28.28 -9.73 -4.60
N SER A 394 -27.16 -9.30 -4.03
CA SER A 394 -27.14 -8.21 -3.04
C SER A 394 -27.66 -6.91 -3.65
N CYS A 395 -27.22 -6.58 -4.87
CA CYS A 395 -27.72 -5.44 -5.63
C CYS A 395 -29.23 -5.56 -5.86
N LEU A 396 -29.73 -6.72 -6.33
CA LEU A 396 -31.16 -6.92 -6.57
C LEU A 396 -32.01 -6.66 -5.31
N VAL A 397 -31.61 -7.23 -4.16
CA VAL A 397 -32.36 -7.11 -2.90
C VAL A 397 -32.32 -5.68 -2.38
N ARG A 398 -31.17 -5.01 -2.47
CA ARG A 398 -31.02 -3.60 -2.09
C ARG A 398 -31.94 -2.71 -2.93
N GLU A 399 -31.84 -2.80 -4.25
CA GLU A 399 -32.62 -1.97 -5.18
C GLU A 399 -34.13 -2.25 -5.04
N ALA A 400 -34.53 -3.50 -4.84
CA ALA A 400 -35.94 -3.86 -4.62
C ALA A 400 -36.54 -3.17 -3.37
N TRP A 401 -35.75 -3.05 -2.31
CA TRP A 401 -36.16 -2.37 -1.08
C TRP A 401 -36.09 -0.85 -1.20
N GLU A 402 -35.03 -0.32 -1.81
CA GLU A 402 -34.80 1.12 -1.98
C GLU A 402 -35.82 1.76 -2.93
N GLU A 403 -36.05 1.17 -4.12
CA GLU A 403 -36.92 1.76 -5.14
C GLU A 403 -38.42 1.47 -4.91
N ALA A 404 -38.74 0.25 -4.44
CA ALA A 404 -40.12 -0.25 -4.38
C ALA A 404 -40.59 -0.72 -2.99
N GLY A 405 -39.71 -0.76 -1.99
CA GLY A 405 -40.05 -1.24 -0.65
C GLY A 405 -40.29 -2.74 -0.53
N LEU A 406 -39.89 -3.51 -1.53
CA LEU A 406 -40.06 -4.95 -1.55
C LEU A 406 -38.94 -5.64 -0.77
N VAL A 407 -39.31 -6.59 0.09
CA VAL A 407 -38.35 -7.43 0.81
C VAL A 407 -38.31 -8.79 0.12
N ILE A 408 -37.12 -9.19 -0.32
CA ILE A 408 -36.90 -10.44 -1.07
C ILE A 408 -35.81 -11.23 -0.37
N ASP A 409 -36.08 -12.49 -0.04
CA ASP A 409 -35.04 -13.43 0.39
C ASP A 409 -34.22 -13.85 -0.84
N PRO A 410 -32.88 -13.68 -0.85
CA PRO A 410 -32.03 -14.17 -1.94
C PRO A 410 -32.26 -15.64 -2.33
N ALA A 411 -32.73 -16.50 -1.41
CA ALA A 411 -33.03 -17.90 -1.67
C ALA A 411 -34.28 -18.11 -2.58
N ASP A 412 -35.17 -17.12 -2.66
CA ASP A 412 -36.38 -17.13 -3.50
C ASP A 412 -36.13 -16.52 -4.89
N VAL A 413 -34.88 -16.19 -5.22
CA VAL A 413 -34.48 -15.54 -6.47
C VAL A 413 -33.76 -16.51 -7.40
N GLU A 414 -34.13 -16.50 -8.68
CA GLU A 414 -33.43 -17.24 -9.74
C GLU A 414 -33.08 -16.34 -10.93
N LEU A 415 -31.97 -16.62 -11.61
CA LEU A 415 -31.62 -15.92 -12.85
C LEU A 415 -32.57 -16.39 -13.97
N ALA A 416 -33.40 -15.48 -14.47
CA ALA A 416 -34.38 -15.77 -15.51
C ALA A 416 -33.84 -15.51 -16.93
N HIS A 417 -33.00 -14.47 -17.10
CA HIS A 417 -32.45 -14.11 -18.40
C HIS A 417 -31.19 -13.27 -18.31
N VAL A 418 -30.37 -13.30 -19.37
CA VAL A 418 -29.24 -12.40 -19.57
C VAL A 418 -29.38 -11.70 -20.91
N VAL A 419 -29.34 -10.37 -20.90
CA VAL A 419 -29.23 -9.58 -22.14
C VAL A 419 -27.84 -8.97 -22.23
N HIS A 420 -27.09 -9.32 -23.28
CA HIS A 420 -25.82 -8.70 -23.60
C HIS A 420 -26.05 -7.57 -24.60
N VAL A 421 -25.95 -6.32 -24.14
CA VAL A 421 -26.36 -5.15 -24.90
C VAL A 421 -25.21 -4.18 -25.13
N VAL A 422 -25.17 -3.59 -26.32
CA VAL A 422 -24.37 -2.40 -26.65
C VAL A 422 -25.36 -1.32 -27.06
N ASP A 423 -25.59 -0.33 -26.20
CA ASP A 423 -26.63 0.69 -26.42
C ASP A 423 -26.35 1.58 -27.65
N ALA A 424 -25.07 1.87 -27.91
CA ALA A 424 -24.62 2.63 -29.07
C ALA A 424 -23.27 2.11 -29.60
N PRO A 425 -22.97 2.24 -30.91
CA PRO A 425 -21.66 1.86 -31.45
C PRO A 425 -20.51 2.51 -30.68
N GLY A 426 -19.62 1.69 -30.12
CA GLY A 426 -18.47 2.15 -29.32
C GLY A 426 -18.76 2.43 -27.84
N SER A 427 -20.02 2.31 -27.38
CA SER A 427 -20.34 2.33 -25.95
C SER A 427 -19.82 1.09 -25.22
N LEU A 428 -19.64 1.21 -23.91
CA LEU A 428 -19.28 0.07 -23.05
C LEU A 428 -20.38 -0.99 -23.13
N PRO A 429 -20.07 -2.25 -23.50
CA PRO A 429 -21.00 -3.35 -23.40
C PRO A 429 -21.57 -3.50 -21.98
N LEU A 430 -22.83 -3.91 -21.88
CA LEU A 430 -23.48 -4.19 -20.62
C LEU A 430 -24.04 -5.62 -20.62
N MET A 431 -23.84 -6.31 -19.50
CA MET A 431 -24.56 -7.54 -19.17
C MET A 431 -25.71 -7.20 -18.23
N GLN A 432 -26.94 -7.31 -18.74
CA GLN A 432 -28.16 -7.12 -17.98
C GLN A 432 -28.61 -8.47 -17.43
N LEU A 433 -28.43 -8.67 -16.13
CA LEU A 433 -28.88 -9.87 -15.41
C LEU A 433 -30.31 -9.65 -14.94
N VAL A 434 -31.24 -10.45 -15.44
CA VAL A 434 -32.66 -10.37 -15.09
C VAL A 434 -33.01 -11.53 -14.18
N PHE A 435 -33.33 -11.22 -12.93
CA PHE A 435 -33.70 -12.18 -11.91
C PHE A 435 -35.20 -12.22 -11.70
N ARG A 436 -35.76 -13.42 -11.51
CA ARG A 436 -37.15 -13.62 -11.10
C ARG A 436 -37.18 -13.94 -9.61
N ALA A 437 -37.99 -13.20 -8.86
CA ALA A 437 -38.30 -13.54 -7.47
C ALA A 437 -39.60 -14.36 -7.42
N ARG A 438 -39.56 -15.52 -6.75
CA ARG A 438 -40.72 -16.40 -6.57
C ARG A 438 -41.61 -15.99 -5.41
N ARG A 439 -41.02 -15.31 -4.41
CA ARG A 439 -41.70 -14.80 -3.23
C ARG A 439 -41.08 -13.46 -2.84
N TRP A 440 -41.91 -12.59 -2.28
CA TRP A 440 -41.50 -11.31 -1.73
C TRP A 440 -42.54 -10.85 -0.69
N GLU A 441 -42.17 -9.89 0.13
CA GLU A 441 -43.06 -9.20 1.06
C GLU A 441 -43.17 -7.71 0.68
N GLY A 442 -44.33 -7.12 0.98
CA GLY A 442 -44.65 -5.73 0.65
C GLY A 442 -45.42 -5.56 -0.66
N THR A 443 -46.00 -4.37 -0.82
CA THR A 443 -46.61 -3.90 -2.07
C THR A 443 -45.71 -2.86 -2.70
N PRO A 444 -45.52 -2.86 -4.05
CA PRO A 444 -44.66 -1.87 -4.70
C PRO A 444 -45.11 -0.44 -4.39
N GLU A 445 -44.19 0.37 -3.85
CA GLU A 445 -44.39 1.77 -3.51
C GLU A 445 -43.32 2.63 -4.20
N VAL A 446 -43.67 3.81 -4.70
CA VAL A 446 -42.65 4.72 -5.24
C VAL A 446 -41.88 5.36 -4.08
N ARG A 447 -40.67 4.85 -3.79
CA ARG A 447 -39.83 5.37 -2.69
C ARG A 447 -38.79 6.40 -3.14
N GLU A 448 -38.32 6.29 -4.37
CA GLU A 448 -37.38 7.22 -4.99
C GLU A 448 -38.07 8.04 -6.07
N THR A 449 -38.86 9.03 -5.67
CA THR A 449 -39.71 9.85 -6.55
C THR A 449 -38.93 10.67 -7.59
N ASP A 450 -37.63 10.88 -7.36
CA ASP A 450 -36.71 11.54 -8.28
C ASP A 450 -36.22 10.61 -9.41
N LYS A 451 -36.39 9.29 -9.27
CA LYS A 451 -35.98 8.28 -10.26
C LYS A 451 -37.16 7.56 -10.91
N CYS A 452 -38.19 7.25 -10.14
CA CYS A 452 -39.40 6.55 -10.59
C CYS A 452 -40.65 7.36 -10.24
N LEU A 453 -41.60 7.44 -11.16
CA LEU A 453 -42.85 8.19 -11.00
C LEU A 453 -44.05 7.30 -10.69
N ASP A 454 -44.04 6.03 -11.12
CA ASP A 454 -45.18 5.13 -10.96
C ASP A 454 -44.75 3.67 -11.11
N TRP A 455 -45.47 2.76 -10.45
CA TRP A 455 -45.31 1.30 -10.56
C TRP A 455 -46.62 0.70 -11.07
N GLN A 456 -46.58 -0.04 -12.19
CA GLN A 456 -47.77 -0.62 -12.80
C GLN A 456 -47.55 -2.07 -13.24
N TRP A 457 -48.59 -2.90 -13.06
CA TRP A 457 -48.64 -4.27 -13.54
C TRP A 457 -49.16 -4.32 -14.98
N TRP A 458 -48.36 -4.87 -15.89
CA TRP A 458 -48.68 -4.95 -17.32
C TRP A 458 -48.86 -6.40 -17.79
N PRO A 459 -49.94 -6.73 -18.51
CA PRO A 459 -50.03 -8.03 -19.17
C PRO A 459 -48.86 -8.22 -20.15
N ARG A 460 -48.20 -9.39 -20.13
CA ARG A 460 -47.03 -9.67 -20.99
C ARG A 460 -47.27 -9.50 -22.50
N HIS A 461 -48.53 -9.54 -22.93
CA HIS A 461 -48.96 -9.40 -24.32
C HIS A 461 -49.45 -7.98 -24.67
N GLU A 462 -49.55 -7.08 -23.69
CA GLU A 462 -50.02 -5.70 -23.82
C GLU A 462 -49.05 -4.72 -23.14
N LEU A 463 -47.75 -4.93 -23.35
CA LEU A 463 -46.69 -4.08 -22.78
C LEU A 463 -46.76 -2.65 -23.34
N PRO A 464 -46.43 -1.61 -22.54
CA PRO A 464 -46.55 -0.21 -22.95
C PRO A 464 -45.65 0.09 -24.16
N ASP A 465 -46.06 0.99 -25.06
CA ASP A 465 -45.27 1.36 -26.24
C ASP A 465 -43.87 1.88 -25.86
N ARG A 466 -43.83 2.79 -24.88
CA ARG A 466 -42.60 3.38 -24.35
C ARG A 466 -41.97 2.47 -23.29
N LEU A 467 -41.27 1.43 -23.75
CA LEU A 467 -40.57 0.46 -22.90
C LEU A 467 -39.10 0.36 -23.31
N VAL A 468 -38.19 0.31 -22.34
CA VAL A 468 -36.76 0.08 -22.59
C VAL A 468 -36.56 -1.19 -23.42
N SER A 469 -35.77 -1.09 -24.49
CA SER A 469 -35.68 -2.10 -25.54
C SER A 469 -35.23 -3.46 -25.04
N TYR A 470 -34.21 -3.50 -24.18
CA TYR A 470 -33.72 -4.74 -23.59
C TYR A 470 -34.67 -5.31 -22.52
N THR A 471 -35.47 -4.48 -21.85
CA THR A 471 -36.56 -4.97 -20.97
C THR A 471 -37.62 -5.69 -21.77
N ARG A 472 -38.11 -5.09 -22.86
CA ARG A 472 -39.07 -5.75 -23.76
C ARG A 472 -38.52 -7.09 -24.25
N THR A 473 -37.25 -7.09 -24.69
CA THR A 473 -36.56 -8.31 -25.15
C THR A 473 -36.50 -9.37 -24.06
N ALA A 474 -36.14 -8.99 -22.83
CA ALA A 474 -36.09 -9.91 -21.69
C ALA A 474 -37.48 -10.49 -21.37
N ILE A 475 -38.54 -9.69 -21.28
CA ILE A 475 -39.91 -10.18 -20.98
C ILE A 475 -40.36 -11.21 -22.02
N THR A 476 -40.18 -10.91 -23.30
CA THR A 476 -40.52 -11.82 -24.39
C THR A 476 -39.70 -13.11 -24.31
N ALA A 477 -38.38 -12.99 -24.13
CA ALA A 477 -37.48 -14.14 -24.10
C ALA A 477 -37.71 -15.05 -22.88
N ILE A 478 -38.00 -14.48 -21.71
CA ILE A 478 -38.38 -15.20 -20.49
C ILE A 478 -39.67 -15.99 -20.74
N SER A 479 -40.69 -15.38 -21.37
CA SER A 479 -41.96 -16.06 -21.70
C SER A 479 -41.78 -17.23 -22.66
N GLU A 480 -40.71 -17.22 -23.46
CA GLU A 480 -40.38 -18.27 -24.43
C GLU A 480 -39.33 -19.26 -23.90
N GLY A 481 -38.93 -19.13 -22.62
CA GLY A 481 -37.94 -20.02 -21.99
C GLY A 481 -36.51 -19.87 -22.51
N ARG A 482 -36.18 -18.74 -23.15
CA ARG A 482 -34.81 -18.45 -23.59
C ARG A 482 -34.02 -17.81 -22.47
N ALA A 483 -32.80 -18.28 -22.23
CA ALA A 483 -31.92 -17.77 -21.17
C ALA A 483 -31.03 -16.58 -21.59
N TYR A 484 -30.83 -16.35 -22.89
CA TYR A 484 -29.90 -15.35 -23.40
C TYR A 484 -30.42 -14.61 -24.63
N SER A 485 -30.16 -13.30 -24.70
CA SER A 485 -30.37 -12.44 -25.87
C SER A 485 -29.20 -11.48 -26.03
N GLN A 486 -29.00 -10.99 -27.26
CA GLN A 486 -27.99 -9.96 -27.55
C GLN A 486 -28.59 -8.83 -28.38
N LEU A 487 -28.23 -7.58 -28.08
CA LEU A 487 -28.75 -6.38 -28.73
C LEU A 487 -27.61 -5.41 -29.05
N GLY A 488 -27.69 -4.74 -30.21
CA GLY A 488 -26.68 -3.76 -30.63
C GLY A 488 -25.34 -4.36 -31.11
N TRP A 489 -25.22 -5.69 -31.15
CA TRP A 489 -24.05 -6.38 -31.69
C TRP A 489 -24.13 -6.52 -33.22
N PRO A 490 -22.99 -6.43 -33.94
CA PRO A 490 -22.97 -6.71 -35.36
C PRO A 490 -23.36 -8.17 -35.64
N PRO A 491 -23.93 -8.49 -36.82
CA PRO A 491 -24.26 -9.86 -37.20
C PRO A 491 -23.02 -10.74 -37.11
N ALA A 492 -23.15 -11.94 -36.53
CA ALA A 492 -22.05 -12.89 -36.51
C ALA A 492 -21.64 -13.25 -37.94
N ALA A 493 -20.37 -13.03 -38.29
CA ALA A 493 -19.82 -13.52 -39.55
C ALA A 493 -19.90 -15.05 -39.53
N ARG A 494 -20.63 -15.64 -40.49
CA ARG A 494 -20.64 -17.10 -40.67
C ARG A 494 -19.23 -17.54 -41.04
N THR A 495 -18.50 -18.10 -40.09
CA THR A 495 -17.21 -18.75 -40.36
C THR A 495 -17.49 -20.09 -41.03
N ALA A 496 -17.01 -20.25 -42.26
CA ALA A 496 -16.98 -21.57 -42.91
C ALA A 496 -16.10 -22.52 -42.07
N PRO A 497 -16.45 -23.81 -41.95
CA PRO A 497 -15.65 -24.75 -41.19
C PRO A 497 -14.22 -24.82 -41.76
N PRO A 498 -13.19 -24.89 -40.90
CA PRO A 498 -11.81 -24.93 -41.35
C PRO A 498 -11.54 -26.20 -42.16
N THR A 499 -11.00 -26.04 -43.36
CA THR A 499 -10.52 -27.14 -44.20
C THR A 499 -9.36 -27.85 -43.51
N VAL A 500 -9.54 -29.14 -43.20
CA VAL A 500 -8.48 -29.99 -42.64
C VAL A 500 -7.40 -30.21 -43.71
N PRO A 501 -6.11 -29.94 -43.45
CA PRO A 501 -5.05 -30.25 -44.38
C PRO A 501 -4.83 -31.77 -44.44
N THR A 502 -4.93 -32.35 -45.63
CA THR A 502 -4.55 -33.73 -45.92
C THR A 502 -3.07 -33.97 -45.58
N ALA A 503 -2.79 -34.98 -44.76
CA ALA A 503 -1.44 -35.43 -44.43
C ALA A 503 -0.65 -35.81 -45.70
N ALA A 504 0.52 -35.20 -45.87
CA ALA A 504 1.51 -35.62 -46.85
C ALA A 504 2.05 -36.99 -46.42
N GLY A 505 1.79 -38.02 -47.23
CA GLY A 505 2.45 -39.31 -47.14
C GLY A 505 3.83 -39.22 -47.80
N THR A 506 4.87 -39.51 -47.04
CA THR A 506 6.19 -39.89 -47.56
C THR A 506 6.72 -41.02 -46.69
N ASP A 507 6.68 -42.24 -47.20
CA ASP A 507 7.86 -43.10 -47.32
C ASP A 507 7.47 -44.39 -48.04
N ASP A 508 7.90 -44.49 -49.30
CA ASP A 508 7.91 -45.74 -50.04
C ASP A 508 9.32 -45.92 -50.59
N ALA A 509 10.12 -46.69 -49.87
CA ALA A 509 11.45 -47.12 -50.26
C ALA A 509 11.43 -48.65 -50.36
N GLN A 510 11.15 -49.18 -51.55
CA GLN A 510 11.43 -50.57 -51.90
C GLN A 510 12.39 -50.61 -53.10
N HIS A 511 13.60 -51.07 -52.83
CA HIS A 511 14.56 -51.54 -53.83
C HIS A 511 14.21 -52.98 -54.21
N ASP A 512 13.74 -53.12 -55.45
CA ASP A 512 14.05 -54.15 -56.44
C ASP A 512 14.63 -55.50 -55.93
N ARG A 513 13.82 -56.57 -56.07
CA ARG A 513 14.32 -57.83 -56.62
C ARG A 513 13.29 -58.45 -57.56
N SER A 514 13.76 -58.61 -58.77
CA SER A 514 13.09 -59.18 -59.92
C SER A 514 13.08 -60.72 -59.91
N LEU A 515 12.10 -61.24 -60.66
CA LEU A 515 12.04 -62.54 -61.34
C LEU A 515 11.66 -63.79 -60.53
N GLY A 516 10.41 -64.20 -60.73
CA GLY A 516 10.15 -65.31 -61.65
C GLY A 516 9.75 -66.65 -61.04
N GLY A 517 8.51 -67.06 -61.34
CA GLY A 517 8.22 -68.42 -61.82
C GLY A 517 7.91 -69.49 -60.78
N ASP A 518 6.61 -69.69 -60.58
CA ASP A 518 5.84 -70.95 -60.52
C ASP A 518 6.38 -72.24 -59.86
N ALA A 519 5.44 -72.82 -59.10
CA ALA A 519 5.17 -74.24 -58.90
C ALA A 519 6.14 -75.05 -58.02
N SER A 520 5.87 -75.07 -56.71
CA SER A 520 5.21 -76.20 -55.99
C SER A 520 5.13 -75.90 -54.50
#